data_AF-A0A9D9HUW1-F1
#
_entry.id   AF-A0A9D9HUW1-F1
#
_cell.length_a   1.000
_cell.length_b   1.000
_cell.length_c   1.000
_cell.angle_alpha   90.00
_cell.angle_beta   90.00
_cell.angle_gamma   90.00
#
_symmetry.space_group_name_H-M   'P 1'
#
loop_
_entity.id
_entity.type
_entity.pdbx_description
1 polymer ?
#
loop_
_entity_poly.entity_id
_entity_poly.type
_entity_poly.pdbx_seq_one_letter_code
_entity_poly.pdbx_strand_id
1 'polypeptide(L)'
;MNKKEIEKQCGYQLPSNIGFTLENNQLEVVISNKSLDENMQEDSSAFEGWIICLMAIFKNDATNCIKSVNIQFNETPSFKNCSAKDLQFYYRLYKAQKNYGWTIEACDKIEEITSWKDKSIVLTTASAEAQKEAANIEAKLERIFIENHSNGKRKIYQQLPLGLFNNSVAKKNRLLPTSYLDMWEIDNNTLKLYELKAKRNTKVGILSELIYYTNIIEDFIYGNYEFTKSKRDYRGIDKLKECQKEKCIKKIQGIFLTDGLHPMIANNKEVILEILNNRKNTTTLDIIFSFEEKQGLFIRLQRFQRKRKSAS
;
A
#
# COMPACT_ATOMS: atom_id res chain seq x y z
N MET A 1 5.12 -14.69 -24.70
CA MET A 1 6.28 -13.89 -24.25
C MET A 1 6.79 -14.41 -22.92
N ASN A 2 8.02 -14.92 -22.90
CA ASN A 2 8.71 -15.26 -21.66
C ASN A 2 9.27 -14.00 -20.97
N LYS A 3 9.75 -14.14 -19.72
CA LYS A 3 10.30 -13.03 -18.93
C LYS A 3 11.32 -12.16 -19.68
N LYS A 4 12.28 -12.76 -20.40
CA LYS A 4 13.32 -12.00 -21.12
C LYS A 4 12.75 -11.18 -22.27
N GLU A 5 11.74 -11.70 -22.96
CA GLU A 5 11.03 -10.98 -24.01
C GLU A 5 10.24 -9.80 -23.43
N ILE A 6 9.61 -10.00 -22.28
CA ILE A 6 8.91 -8.93 -21.56
C ILE A 6 9.90 -7.84 -21.14
N GLU A 7 11.03 -8.21 -20.53
CA GLU A 7 12.10 -7.28 -20.13
C GLU A 7 12.65 -6.48 -21.32
N LYS A 8 12.83 -7.13 -22.47
CA LYS A 8 13.27 -6.47 -23.71
C LYS A 8 12.23 -5.45 -24.18
N GLN A 9 10.94 -5.76 -24.09
CA GLN A 9 9.88 -4.87 -24.56
C GLN A 9 9.61 -3.72 -23.59
N CYS A 10 9.65 -3.97 -22.28
CA CYS A 10 9.45 -2.92 -21.28
C CYS A 10 10.72 -2.06 -21.06
N GLY A 11 11.89 -2.57 -21.42
CA GLY A 11 13.18 -1.88 -21.27
C GLY A 11 13.75 -1.89 -19.85
N TYR A 12 13.21 -2.73 -18.96
CA TYR A 12 13.62 -2.81 -17.56
C TYR A 12 13.73 -4.27 -17.11
N GLN A 13 14.61 -4.52 -16.13
CA GLN A 13 14.70 -5.82 -15.48
C GLN A 13 13.51 -6.04 -14.56
N LEU A 14 12.94 -7.24 -14.62
CA LEU A 14 11.85 -7.66 -13.75
C LEU A 14 12.42 -8.40 -12.53
N PRO A 15 11.74 -8.35 -11.37
CA PRO A 15 12.25 -8.88 -10.11
C PRO A 15 12.56 -10.38 -10.23
N SER A 16 13.62 -10.85 -9.57
CA SER A 16 14.09 -12.24 -9.67
C SER A 16 13.13 -13.24 -9.04
N ASN A 17 12.41 -12.82 -7.99
CA ASN A 17 11.59 -13.70 -7.15
C ASN A 17 10.13 -13.81 -7.63
N ILE A 18 9.78 -13.09 -8.70
CA ILE A 18 8.47 -13.17 -9.36
C ILE A 18 8.69 -13.51 -10.84
N GLY A 19 8.16 -14.66 -11.26
CA GLY A 19 8.13 -15.08 -12.64
C GLY A 19 7.01 -14.38 -13.39
N PHE A 20 7.29 -13.97 -14.63
CA PHE A 20 6.30 -13.38 -15.53
C PHE A 20 6.37 -14.07 -16.89
N THR A 21 5.21 -14.52 -17.35
CA THR A 21 4.99 -15.01 -18.71
C THR A 21 3.70 -14.42 -19.22
N LEU A 22 3.69 -13.95 -20.46
CA LEU A 22 2.52 -13.35 -21.09
C LEU A 22 2.15 -14.19 -22.32
N GLU A 23 0.99 -14.83 -22.28
CA GLU A 23 0.51 -15.70 -23.35
C GLU A 23 -0.98 -15.45 -23.57
N ASN A 24 -1.43 -15.34 -24.82
CA ASN A 24 -2.85 -15.17 -25.16
C ASN A 24 -3.54 -14.04 -24.37
N ASN A 25 -2.88 -12.88 -24.23
CA ASN A 25 -3.36 -11.72 -23.47
C ASN A 25 -3.56 -11.97 -21.96
N GLN A 26 -3.03 -13.07 -21.43
CA GLN A 26 -3.04 -13.43 -20.02
C GLN A 26 -1.64 -13.33 -19.44
N LEU A 27 -1.49 -12.57 -18.35
CA LEU A 27 -0.24 -12.50 -17.61
C LEU A 27 -0.24 -13.60 -16.53
N GLU A 28 0.62 -14.59 -16.73
CA GLU A 28 0.96 -15.61 -15.74
C GLU A 28 2.05 -15.09 -14.81
N VAL A 29 1.75 -15.08 -13.52
CA VAL A 29 2.63 -14.60 -12.45
C VAL A 29 2.94 -15.77 -11.52
N VAL A 30 4.22 -16.09 -11.39
CA VAL A 30 4.68 -17.18 -10.51
C VAL A 30 5.39 -16.58 -9.31
N ILE A 31 4.80 -16.72 -8.13
CA ILE A 31 5.35 -16.20 -6.88
C ILE A 31 6.28 -17.24 -6.27
N SER A 32 7.54 -16.85 -6.01
CA SER A 32 8.45 -17.70 -5.24
C SER A 32 8.23 -17.58 -3.73
N ASN A 33 8.55 -18.63 -2.98
CA ASN A 33 8.49 -18.65 -1.51
C ASN A 33 9.24 -17.48 -0.84
N LYS A 34 10.33 -16.98 -1.45
CA LYS A 34 11.08 -15.82 -0.94
C LYS A 34 10.26 -14.53 -0.92
N SER A 35 9.35 -14.37 -1.86
CA SER A 35 8.51 -13.17 -1.99
C SER A 35 7.57 -12.96 -0.81
N LEU A 36 7.22 -14.03 -0.07
CA LEU A 36 6.28 -13.99 1.05
C LEU A 36 6.86 -13.35 2.32
N ASP A 37 8.17 -13.51 2.58
CA ASP A 37 8.84 -12.98 3.79
C ASP A 37 9.51 -11.62 3.57
N GLU A 38 9.66 -11.20 2.31
CA GLU A 38 10.23 -9.89 2.00
C GLU A 38 9.25 -8.74 2.28
N ASN A 39 9.79 -7.55 2.54
CA ASN A 39 8.96 -6.37 2.74
C ASN A 39 8.23 -6.04 1.41
N MET A 40 6.93 -5.72 1.47
CA MET A 40 6.12 -5.39 0.29
C MET A 40 6.65 -4.22 -0.55
N GLN A 41 7.51 -3.38 0.04
CA GLN A 41 8.23 -2.30 -0.65
C GLN A 41 9.36 -2.79 -1.55
N GLU A 42 9.90 -3.98 -1.28
CA GLU A 42 10.97 -4.58 -2.06
C GLU A 42 10.42 -5.13 -3.37
N ASP A 43 11.17 -4.94 -4.45
CA ASP A 43 10.73 -5.33 -5.80
C ASP A 43 10.43 -6.84 -5.90
N SER A 44 11.08 -7.66 -5.07
CA SER A 44 10.85 -9.10 -4.90
C SER A 44 9.49 -9.48 -4.34
N SER A 45 8.80 -8.59 -3.61
CA SER A 45 7.48 -8.85 -3.00
C SER A 45 6.38 -7.95 -3.57
N ALA A 46 6.72 -6.89 -4.32
CA ALA A 46 5.81 -5.88 -4.87
C ALA A 46 4.96 -6.35 -6.08
N PHE A 47 4.31 -7.52 -6.00
CA PHE A 47 3.64 -8.14 -7.14
C PHE A 47 2.55 -7.27 -7.77
N GLU A 48 1.73 -6.57 -6.97
CA GLU A 48 0.68 -5.68 -7.49
C GLU A 48 1.30 -4.56 -8.32
N GLY A 49 2.35 -3.93 -7.80
CA GLY A 49 3.03 -2.84 -8.49
C GLY A 49 3.61 -3.29 -9.83
N TRP A 50 4.27 -4.45 -9.87
CA TRP A 50 4.84 -4.98 -11.11
C TRP A 50 3.77 -5.37 -12.14
N ILE A 51 2.71 -6.06 -11.71
CA ILE A 51 1.59 -6.43 -12.58
C ILE A 51 0.95 -5.17 -13.18
N ILE A 52 0.68 -4.16 -12.36
CA ILE A 52 0.06 -2.90 -12.82
C ILE A 52 0.98 -2.15 -13.79
N CYS A 53 2.29 -2.11 -13.52
CA CYS A 53 3.25 -1.51 -14.46
C CYS A 53 3.27 -2.25 -15.81
N LEU A 54 3.25 -3.59 -15.80
CA LEU A 54 3.17 -4.37 -17.03
C LEU A 54 1.85 -4.13 -17.77
N MET A 55 0.72 -4.19 -17.07
CA MET A 55 -0.58 -3.88 -17.66
C MET A 55 -0.61 -2.50 -18.33
N ALA A 56 0.03 -1.49 -17.71
CA ALA A 56 0.12 -0.16 -18.28
C ALA A 56 0.96 -0.12 -19.56
N ILE A 57 2.13 -0.78 -19.56
CA ILE A 57 3.04 -0.82 -20.71
C ILE A 57 2.42 -1.54 -21.90
N PHE A 58 1.73 -2.65 -21.66
CA PHE A 58 1.14 -3.47 -22.72
C PHE A 58 -0.27 -3.00 -23.12
N LYS A 59 -0.84 -1.98 -22.48
CA LYS A 59 -2.23 -1.58 -22.69
C LYS A 59 -2.62 -1.36 -24.16
N ASN A 60 -1.75 -0.69 -24.91
CA ASN A 60 -1.99 -0.33 -26.31
C ASN A 60 -1.33 -1.31 -27.30
N ASP A 61 -0.74 -2.41 -26.81
CA ASP A 61 -0.19 -3.45 -27.69
C ASP A 61 -1.36 -4.28 -28.25
N ALA A 62 -1.57 -4.17 -29.56
CA ALA A 62 -2.67 -4.85 -30.26
C ALA A 62 -2.62 -6.38 -30.10
N THR A 63 -1.42 -6.94 -29.95
CA THR A 63 -1.20 -8.38 -29.90
C THR A 63 -1.06 -8.87 -28.46
N ASN A 64 -0.35 -8.11 -27.62
CA ASN A 64 0.05 -8.53 -26.28
C ASN A 64 -0.62 -7.74 -25.14
N CYS A 65 -1.70 -7.01 -25.38
CA CYS A 65 -2.40 -6.34 -24.28
C CYS A 65 -2.84 -7.31 -23.18
N ILE A 66 -2.58 -6.98 -21.92
CA ILE A 66 -2.93 -7.84 -20.78
C ILE A 66 -4.40 -7.62 -20.42
N LYS A 67 -5.22 -8.66 -20.57
CA LYS A 67 -6.66 -8.68 -20.30
C LYS A 67 -7.01 -9.44 -19.02
N SER A 68 -6.22 -10.43 -18.66
CA SER A 68 -6.37 -11.22 -17.44
C SER A 68 -5.02 -11.45 -16.77
N VAL A 69 -5.06 -11.72 -15.47
CA VAL A 69 -3.90 -12.04 -14.65
C VAL A 69 -4.20 -13.31 -13.89
N ASN A 70 -3.27 -14.25 -13.92
CA ASN A 70 -3.30 -15.48 -13.15
C ASN A 70 -2.06 -15.56 -12.27
N ILE A 71 -2.24 -15.81 -10.98
CA ILE A 71 -1.18 -15.86 -9.99
C ILE A 71 -1.12 -17.25 -9.38
N GLN A 72 0.04 -17.87 -9.49
CA GLN A 72 0.34 -19.21 -8.97
C GLN A 72 1.63 -19.19 -8.15
N PHE A 73 1.87 -20.25 -7.39
CA PHE A 73 3.09 -20.39 -6.59
C PHE A 73 4.09 -21.34 -7.28
N ASN A 74 5.39 -21.04 -7.15
CA ASN A 74 6.44 -21.91 -7.72
C ASN A 74 6.51 -23.28 -7.03
N GLU A 75 6.18 -23.29 -5.75
CA GLU A 75 6.18 -24.42 -4.84
C GLU A 75 4.96 -24.26 -3.95
N THR A 76 4.26 -25.35 -3.63
CA THR A 76 3.19 -25.32 -2.63
C THR A 76 3.78 -24.81 -1.31
N PRO A 77 3.36 -23.63 -0.81
CA PRO A 77 3.97 -23.06 0.38
C PRO A 77 3.81 -23.98 1.59
N SER A 78 4.86 -24.18 2.39
CA SER A 78 4.75 -24.96 3.62
C SER A 78 3.90 -24.20 4.63
N PHE A 79 2.66 -24.66 4.85
CA PHE A 79 1.70 -23.99 5.75
C PHE A 79 1.95 -24.25 7.24
N LYS A 80 2.87 -25.17 7.58
CA LYS A 80 3.33 -25.37 8.96
C LYS A 80 4.21 -24.18 9.36
N ASN A 81 3.65 -23.25 10.14
CA ASN A 81 4.27 -22.02 10.65
C ASN A 81 4.17 -20.79 9.73
N CYS A 82 2.98 -20.52 9.20
CA CYS A 82 2.67 -19.24 8.54
C CYS A 82 2.90 -18.06 9.49
N SER A 83 3.82 -17.16 9.13
CA SER A 83 4.13 -15.94 9.88
C SER A 83 3.10 -14.85 9.60
N ALA A 84 3.12 -13.78 10.40
CA ALA A 84 2.26 -12.63 10.14
C ALA A 84 2.57 -11.96 8.79
N LYS A 85 3.83 -12.02 8.32
CA LYS A 85 4.21 -11.49 7.00
C LYS A 85 3.66 -12.34 5.87
N ASP A 86 3.69 -13.66 6.01
CA ASP A 86 3.07 -14.56 5.03
C ASP A 86 1.57 -14.25 4.93
N LEU A 87 0.87 -14.13 6.07
CA LEU A 87 -0.54 -13.72 6.10
C LEU A 87 -0.78 -12.34 5.48
N GLN A 88 0.18 -11.41 5.59
CA GLN A 88 0.10 -10.11 4.91
C GLN A 88 0.15 -10.26 3.40
N PHE A 89 1.02 -11.14 2.88
CA PHE A 89 1.09 -11.45 1.47
C PHE A 89 -0.20 -12.11 0.97
N TYR A 90 -0.74 -13.09 1.70
CA TYR A 90 -2.02 -13.72 1.34
C TYR A 90 -3.20 -12.74 1.41
N TYR A 91 -3.22 -11.82 2.38
CA TYR A 91 -4.24 -10.77 2.46
C TYR A 91 -4.20 -9.87 1.22
N ARG A 92 -2.99 -9.52 0.75
CA ARG A 92 -2.80 -8.77 -0.49
C ARG A 92 -3.33 -9.53 -1.71
N LEU A 93 -3.07 -10.84 -1.83
CA LEU A 93 -3.63 -11.67 -2.90
C LEU A 93 -5.17 -11.72 -2.86
N TYR A 94 -5.75 -11.94 -1.67
CA TYR A 94 -7.20 -11.90 -1.47
C TYR A 94 -7.81 -10.56 -1.93
N LYS A 95 -7.20 -9.44 -1.55
CA LYS A 95 -7.68 -8.12 -1.97
C LYS A 95 -7.44 -7.87 -3.45
N ALA A 96 -6.38 -8.40 -4.06
CA ALA A 96 -6.15 -8.31 -5.50
C ALA A 96 -7.22 -9.08 -6.30
N GLN A 97 -7.59 -10.28 -5.85
CA GLN A 97 -8.71 -11.05 -6.40
C GLN A 97 -10.02 -10.26 -6.29
N LYS A 98 -10.32 -9.69 -5.12
CA LYS A 98 -11.56 -8.92 -4.89
C LYS A 98 -11.60 -7.62 -5.71
N ASN A 99 -10.51 -6.87 -5.73
CA ASN A 99 -10.45 -5.52 -6.30
C ASN A 99 -10.26 -5.53 -7.81
N TYR A 100 -9.48 -6.46 -8.36
CA TYR A 100 -9.12 -6.46 -9.78
C TYR A 100 -9.60 -7.71 -10.52
N GLY A 101 -10.09 -8.72 -9.78
CA GLY A 101 -10.55 -9.96 -10.38
C GLY A 101 -9.44 -10.84 -10.91
N TRP A 102 -8.21 -10.66 -10.43
CA TRP A 102 -7.10 -11.55 -10.76
C TRP A 102 -7.40 -12.95 -10.24
N THR A 103 -7.12 -13.95 -11.07
CA THR A 103 -7.25 -15.35 -10.68
C THR A 103 -6.07 -15.71 -9.81
N ILE A 104 -6.33 -16.28 -8.63
CA ILE A 104 -5.30 -16.74 -7.71
C ILE A 104 -5.49 -18.24 -7.53
N GLU A 105 -4.39 -18.99 -7.60
CA GLU A 105 -4.37 -20.41 -7.26
C GLU A 105 -5.00 -20.64 -5.88
N ALA A 106 -5.86 -21.66 -5.77
CA ALA A 106 -6.58 -21.97 -4.55
C ALA A 106 -5.60 -22.24 -3.40
N CYS A 107 -5.84 -21.61 -2.25
CA CYS A 107 -4.96 -21.69 -1.10
C CYS A 107 -5.77 -21.56 0.19
N ASP A 108 -5.59 -22.50 1.12
CA ASP A 108 -6.23 -22.54 2.44
C ASP A 108 -6.08 -21.22 3.22
N LYS A 109 -5.01 -20.44 2.97
CA LYS A 109 -4.80 -19.14 3.62
C LYS A 109 -5.71 -18.05 3.11
N ILE A 110 -6.07 -18.06 1.83
CA ILE A 110 -7.05 -17.14 1.27
C ILE A 110 -8.44 -17.45 1.84
N GLU A 111 -8.75 -18.74 2.01
CA GLU A 111 -9.97 -19.18 2.69
C GLU A 111 -9.97 -18.76 4.18
N GLU A 112 -8.85 -18.94 4.87
CA GLU A 112 -8.67 -18.49 6.26
C GLU A 112 -8.91 -16.98 6.39
N ILE A 113 -8.35 -16.15 5.49
CA ILE A 113 -8.57 -14.70 5.46
C ILE A 113 -10.04 -14.37 5.20
N THR A 114 -10.70 -15.11 4.29
CA THR A 114 -12.13 -14.90 4.01
C THR A 114 -13.00 -15.15 5.25
N SER A 115 -12.60 -16.08 6.12
CA SER A 115 -13.27 -16.34 7.41
C SER A 115 -13.07 -15.24 8.46
N TRP A 116 -12.19 -14.24 8.24
CA TRP A 116 -11.95 -13.19 9.22
C TRP A 116 -13.17 -12.31 9.47
N LYS A 117 -14.13 -12.25 8.55
CA LYS A 117 -15.41 -11.57 8.73
C LYS A 117 -16.22 -12.12 9.92
N ASP A 118 -15.96 -13.36 10.32
CA ASP A 118 -16.65 -14.05 11.41
C ASP A 118 -15.87 -13.96 12.73
N LYS A 119 -14.73 -13.24 12.74
CA LYS A 119 -13.85 -13.05 13.90
C LYS A 119 -13.92 -11.60 14.38
N SER A 120 -13.64 -11.38 15.67
CA SER A 120 -13.39 -10.02 16.16
C SER A 120 -11.94 -9.65 15.83
N ILE A 121 -11.75 -8.91 14.75
CA ILE A 121 -10.43 -8.48 14.30
C ILE A 121 -10.19 -7.04 14.75
N VAL A 122 -9.04 -6.79 15.36
CA VAL A 122 -8.71 -5.46 15.91
C VAL A 122 -7.44 -4.88 15.29
N LEU A 123 -7.49 -3.59 15.01
CA LEU A 123 -6.35 -2.75 14.65
C LEU A 123 -5.64 -2.26 15.92
N THR A 124 -4.31 -2.26 15.89
CA THR A 124 -3.51 -1.68 16.98
C THR A 124 -3.62 -0.16 17.02
N THR A 125 -3.54 0.40 18.22
CA THR A 125 -3.36 1.84 18.44
C THR A 125 -1.90 2.17 18.74
N ALA A 126 -1.53 3.44 18.62
CA ALA A 126 -0.22 3.92 19.03
C ALA A 126 -0.17 4.08 20.56
N SER A 127 0.96 3.72 21.18
CA SER A 127 1.20 3.91 22.62
C SER A 127 1.83 5.27 22.96
N ALA A 128 2.26 6.01 21.93
CA ALA A 128 2.88 7.33 22.04
C ALA A 128 2.74 8.12 20.72
N GLU A 129 2.99 9.42 20.79
CA GLU A 129 3.20 10.26 19.61
C GLU A 129 4.37 9.75 18.76
N ALA A 130 4.44 10.16 17.50
CA ALA A 130 5.63 9.89 16.70
C ALA A 130 6.86 10.50 17.37
N GLN A 131 8.02 9.86 17.19
CA GLN A 131 9.27 10.33 17.79
C GLN A 131 9.55 11.78 17.37
N LYS A 132 10.19 12.57 18.25
CA LYS A 132 10.55 13.97 17.96
C LYS A 132 11.75 14.12 17.03
N GLU A 133 12.64 13.12 16.97
CA GLU A 133 13.82 13.15 16.10
C GLU A 133 13.58 12.29 14.86
N ALA A 134 13.92 12.80 13.68
CA ALA A 134 13.61 12.12 12.43
C ALA A 134 14.72 11.13 12.11
N ALA A 135 14.39 9.84 12.16
CA ALA A 135 15.36 8.75 12.00
C ALA A 135 15.99 8.69 10.61
N ASN A 136 15.25 9.08 9.56
CA ASN A 136 15.70 9.03 8.17
C ASN A 136 15.21 10.25 7.37
N ILE A 137 15.54 10.28 6.07
CA ILE A 137 15.16 11.40 5.18
C ILE A 137 13.65 11.46 4.91
N GLU A 138 12.96 10.32 4.88
CA GLU A 138 11.51 10.24 4.65
C GLU A 138 10.76 10.79 5.87
N ALA A 139 11.15 10.42 7.09
CA ALA A 139 10.63 11.00 8.33
C ALA A 139 10.86 12.52 8.43
N LYS A 140 11.95 13.05 7.84
CA LYS A 140 12.17 14.50 7.75
C LYS A 140 11.22 15.14 6.73
N LEU A 141 11.03 14.50 5.58
CA LEU A 141 10.11 14.97 4.54
C LEU A 141 8.67 14.98 5.02
N GLU A 142 8.23 13.92 5.70
CA GLU A 142 6.91 13.79 6.34
C GLU A 142 6.62 14.99 7.24
N ARG A 143 7.51 15.28 8.19
CA ARG A 143 7.33 16.42 9.11
C ARG A 143 7.29 17.75 8.40
N ILE A 144 8.19 17.97 7.45
CA ILE A 144 8.20 19.21 6.67
C ILE A 144 6.91 19.34 5.87
N PHE A 145 6.36 18.23 5.35
CA PHE A 145 5.08 18.26 4.68
C PHE A 145 3.96 18.65 5.64
N ILE A 146 3.87 17.99 6.80
CA ILE A 146 2.87 18.28 7.85
C ILE A 146 2.96 19.73 8.32
N GLU A 147 4.15 20.22 8.66
CA GLU A 147 4.38 21.60 9.13
C GLU A 147 3.95 22.66 8.11
N ASN A 148 4.12 22.39 6.81
CA ASN A 148 3.78 23.35 5.76
C ASN A 148 2.30 23.30 5.35
N HIS A 149 1.61 22.18 5.58
CA HIS A 149 0.27 21.95 5.07
C HIS A 149 -0.81 21.89 6.16
N SER A 150 -0.44 21.51 7.38
CA SER A 150 -1.35 21.57 8.53
C SER A 150 -1.53 23.02 8.99
N ASN A 151 -2.76 23.42 9.24
CA ASN A 151 -3.13 24.73 9.78
C ASN A 151 -4.44 24.62 10.58
N GLY A 152 -4.99 25.74 11.06
CA GLY A 152 -6.21 25.73 11.87
C GLY A 152 -7.44 25.07 11.22
N LYS A 153 -7.45 24.90 9.89
CA LYS A 153 -8.56 24.28 9.12
C LYS A 153 -8.23 22.89 8.58
N ARG A 154 -6.94 22.57 8.40
CA ARG A 154 -6.46 21.32 7.81
C ARG A 154 -5.51 20.63 8.78
N LYS A 155 -5.80 19.39 9.15
CA LYS A 155 -4.97 18.65 10.10
C LYS A 155 -4.51 17.33 9.48
N ILE A 156 -3.21 17.21 9.29
CA ILE A 156 -2.55 16.00 8.79
C ILE A 156 -1.93 15.28 9.99
N TYR A 157 -2.23 13.99 10.09
CA TYR A 157 -1.70 13.10 11.10
C TYR A 157 -0.57 12.24 10.51
N GLN A 158 0.32 11.79 11.38
CA GLN A 158 1.51 11.03 11.02
C GLN A 158 1.45 9.58 11.54
N GLN A 159 2.00 8.65 10.77
CA GLN A 159 2.31 7.27 11.16
C GLN A 159 1.11 6.51 11.74
N LEU A 160 0.02 6.33 10.99
CA LEU A 160 -1.13 5.55 11.45
C LEU A 160 -0.76 4.06 11.59
N PRO A 161 -0.81 3.47 12.79
CA PRO A 161 -0.48 2.05 12.96
C PRO A 161 -1.53 1.13 12.32
N LEU A 162 -1.08 0.22 11.47
CA LEU A 162 -1.91 -0.75 10.76
C LEU A 162 -1.39 -2.17 11.01
N GLY A 163 -1.60 -2.67 12.22
CA GLY A 163 -1.37 -4.08 12.56
C GLY A 163 -2.67 -4.75 12.96
N LEU A 164 -2.96 -5.93 12.40
CA LEU A 164 -4.17 -6.70 12.68
C LEU A 164 -3.93 -7.83 13.66
N PHE A 165 -4.87 -7.99 14.59
CA PHE A 165 -4.85 -9.00 15.63
C PHE A 165 -6.21 -9.66 15.78
N ASN A 166 -6.22 -10.94 16.13
CA ASN A 166 -7.42 -11.66 16.50
C ASN A 166 -7.79 -11.34 17.97
N ASN A 167 -8.97 -10.75 18.18
CA ASN A 167 -9.56 -10.31 19.46
C ASN A 167 -8.80 -9.22 20.23
N SER A 168 -7.49 -9.36 20.43
CA SER A 168 -6.70 -8.43 21.25
C SER A 168 -5.24 -8.33 20.83
N VAL A 169 -4.62 -7.19 21.10
CA VAL A 169 -3.22 -6.91 20.75
C VAL A 169 -2.28 -7.71 21.65
N ALA A 170 -1.82 -8.85 21.13
CA ALA A 170 -0.81 -9.69 21.73
C ALA A 170 -0.03 -10.42 20.64
N LYS A 171 1.24 -10.78 20.90
CA LYS A 171 2.09 -11.47 19.90
C LYS A 171 1.43 -12.74 19.36
N LYS A 172 0.81 -13.55 20.22
CA LYS A 172 0.11 -14.80 19.86
C LYS A 172 -1.16 -14.59 19.01
N ASN A 173 -1.72 -13.38 19.03
CA ASN A 173 -2.95 -13.04 18.31
C ASN A 173 -2.65 -12.30 17.00
N ARG A 174 -1.38 -12.05 16.69
CA ARG A 174 -0.99 -11.25 15.52
C ARG A 174 -1.36 -11.98 14.24
N LEU A 175 -2.16 -11.32 13.41
CA LEU A 175 -2.50 -11.78 12.06
C LEU A 175 -1.58 -11.11 11.04
N LEU A 176 -1.48 -9.78 11.08
CA LEU A 176 -0.59 -9.02 10.20
C LEU A 176 0.49 -8.28 11.01
N PRO A 177 1.70 -8.06 10.46
CA PRO A 177 2.71 -7.24 11.11
C PRO A 177 2.18 -5.82 11.29
N THR A 178 2.69 -5.12 12.32
CA THR A 178 2.36 -3.71 12.50
C THR A 178 3.20 -2.90 11.53
N SER A 179 2.53 -2.27 10.59
CA SER A 179 3.07 -1.29 9.66
C SER A 179 2.54 0.11 10.01
N TYR A 180 3.08 1.14 9.39
CA TYR A 180 2.68 2.53 9.66
C TYR A 180 2.46 3.24 8.34
N LEU A 181 1.23 3.69 8.08
CA LEU A 181 0.95 4.59 6.97
C LEU A 181 1.54 5.97 7.30
N ASP A 182 2.38 6.50 6.40
CA ASP A 182 3.17 7.72 6.64
C ASP A 182 2.32 8.89 7.12
N MET A 183 1.27 9.25 6.37
CA MET A 183 0.37 10.34 6.75
C MET A 183 -1.07 10.09 6.34
N TRP A 184 -1.99 10.77 7.00
CA TRP A 184 -3.40 10.76 6.62
C TRP A 184 -4.12 12.03 7.10
N GLU A 185 -5.22 12.36 6.44
CA GLU A 185 -6.13 13.43 6.89
C GLU A 185 -7.58 13.12 6.49
N ILE A 186 -8.53 13.81 7.12
CA ILE A 186 -9.91 13.83 6.69
C ILE A 186 -10.22 15.24 6.18
N ASP A 187 -10.55 15.32 4.89
CA ASP A 187 -10.98 16.53 4.22
C ASP A 187 -12.44 16.36 3.81
N ASN A 188 -13.35 17.03 4.54
CA ASN A 188 -14.79 16.81 4.45
C ASN A 188 -15.17 15.32 4.65
N ASN A 189 -15.65 14.65 3.61
CA ASN A 189 -16.02 13.23 3.62
C ASN A 189 -14.96 12.33 2.96
N THR A 190 -13.77 12.86 2.68
CA THR A 190 -12.66 12.15 2.02
C THR A 190 -11.55 11.86 3.01
N LEU A 191 -11.26 10.58 3.23
CA LEU A 191 -10.09 10.12 3.95
C LEU A 191 -8.91 10.02 2.98
N LYS A 192 -7.92 10.89 3.13
CA LYS A 192 -6.71 10.91 2.31
C LYS A 192 -5.60 10.13 3.01
N LEU A 193 -4.96 9.21 2.29
CA LEU A 193 -3.88 8.35 2.76
C LEU A 193 -2.64 8.66 1.91
N TYR A 194 -1.53 9.04 2.54
CA TYR A 194 -0.32 9.43 1.82
C TYR A 194 0.76 8.38 2.02
N GLU A 195 1.36 7.96 0.91
CA GLU A 195 2.61 7.19 0.91
C GLU A 195 3.72 8.08 0.34
N LEU A 196 4.76 8.34 1.14
CA LEU A 196 5.83 9.27 0.79
C LEU A 196 7.13 8.52 0.54
N LYS A 197 7.72 8.72 -0.64
CA LYS A 197 9.08 8.22 -0.93
C LYS A 197 10.06 9.35 -1.16
N ALA A 198 11.29 9.23 -0.66
CA ALA A 198 12.35 10.18 -1.00
C ALA A 198 12.68 10.11 -2.51
N LYS A 199 13.19 11.20 -3.10
CA LYS A 199 13.45 11.30 -4.56
C LYS A 199 14.27 10.14 -5.15
N ARG A 200 15.18 9.55 -4.37
CA ARG A 200 16.04 8.44 -4.81
C ARG A 200 15.45 7.06 -4.54
N ASN A 201 14.35 6.98 -3.80
CA ASN A 201 13.65 5.73 -3.52
C ASN A 201 12.58 5.53 -4.59
N THR A 202 12.99 4.90 -5.69
CA THR A 202 12.17 4.73 -6.90
C THR A 202 11.72 3.29 -7.09
N LYS A 203 11.57 2.51 -6.02
CA LYS A 203 11.11 1.13 -6.09
C LYS A 203 9.66 1.06 -6.55
N VAL A 204 9.30 -0.05 -7.22
CA VAL A 204 7.91 -0.26 -7.67
C VAL A 204 6.98 -0.51 -6.49
N GLY A 205 7.51 -1.01 -5.37
CA GLY A 205 6.77 -1.32 -4.15
C GLY A 205 5.98 -0.18 -3.50
N ILE A 206 6.20 1.09 -3.89
CA ILE A 206 5.32 2.20 -3.47
C ILE A 206 3.85 1.93 -3.85
N LEU A 207 3.61 1.30 -5.02
CA LEU A 207 2.27 0.94 -5.47
C LEU A 207 1.65 -0.11 -4.55
N SER A 208 2.37 -1.21 -4.29
CA SER A 208 1.91 -2.30 -3.43
C SER A 208 1.63 -1.84 -2.01
N GLU A 209 2.47 -0.97 -1.46
CA GLU A 209 2.32 -0.46 -0.10
C GLU A 209 1.06 0.40 0.09
N LEU A 210 0.86 1.39 -0.78
CA LEU A 210 -0.31 2.26 -0.66
C LEU A 210 -1.62 1.50 -0.96
N ILE A 211 -1.60 0.55 -1.91
CA ILE A 211 -2.73 -0.37 -2.15
C ILE A 211 -3.04 -1.16 -0.88
N TYR A 212 -2.01 -1.71 -0.21
CA TYR A 212 -2.17 -2.47 1.03
C TYR A 212 -2.78 -1.61 2.15
N TYR A 213 -2.27 -0.40 2.39
CA TYR A 213 -2.82 0.49 3.41
C TYR A 213 -4.26 0.90 3.10
N THR A 214 -4.55 1.22 1.84
CA THR A 214 -5.90 1.56 1.39
C THR A 214 -6.88 0.42 1.63
N ASN A 215 -6.46 -0.82 1.36
CA ASN A 215 -7.25 -2.03 1.60
C ASN A 215 -7.58 -2.26 3.08
N ILE A 216 -6.61 -2.09 3.97
CA ILE A 216 -6.82 -2.23 5.43
C ILE A 216 -7.78 -1.15 5.94
N ILE A 217 -7.61 0.10 5.47
CA ILE A 217 -8.48 1.21 5.83
C ILE A 217 -9.89 1.02 5.27
N GLU A 218 -10.04 0.53 4.04
CA GLU A 218 -11.34 0.18 3.47
C GLU A 218 -12.07 -0.83 4.37
N ASP A 219 -11.40 -1.92 4.76
CA ASP A 219 -12.00 -2.93 5.63
C ASP A 219 -12.35 -2.37 7.03
N PHE A 220 -11.53 -1.47 7.56
CA PHE A 220 -11.88 -0.69 8.75
C PHE A 220 -13.13 0.16 8.53
N ILE A 221 -13.20 0.98 7.50
CA ILE A 221 -14.37 1.85 7.25
C ILE A 221 -15.66 1.04 7.08
N TYR A 222 -15.58 -0.18 6.55
CA TYR A 222 -16.72 -1.10 6.47
C TYR A 222 -17.15 -1.75 7.79
N GLY A 223 -16.39 -1.56 8.87
CA GLY A 223 -16.68 -2.17 10.16
C GLY A 223 -16.20 -3.61 10.28
N ASN A 224 -15.38 -4.10 9.33
CA ASN A 224 -14.78 -5.43 9.46
C ASN A 224 -13.76 -5.45 10.61
N TYR A 225 -13.11 -4.31 10.85
CA TYR A 225 -12.07 -4.12 11.87
C TYR A 225 -12.40 -2.94 12.79
N GLU A 226 -11.94 -3.00 14.02
CA GLU A 226 -12.02 -1.90 14.97
C GLU A 226 -10.67 -1.59 15.59
N PHE A 227 -10.36 -0.31 15.81
CA PHE A 227 -9.18 0.06 16.61
C PHE A 227 -9.37 -0.32 18.07
N THR A 228 -8.33 -0.88 18.69
CA THR A 228 -8.35 -1.14 20.13
C THR A 228 -8.55 0.13 20.95
N LYS A 229 -9.02 -0.05 22.19
CA LYS A 229 -9.11 1.04 23.15
C LYS A 229 -7.70 1.55 23.51
N SER A 230 -7.54 2.86 23.51
CA SER A 230 -6.35 3.55 24.02
C SER A 230 -6.77 4.52 25.13
N LYS A 231 -5.87 4.78 26.09
CA LYS A 231 -6.10 5.78 27.15
C LYS A 231 -5.98 7.22 26.63
N ARG A 232 -5.30 7.41 25.50
CA ARG A 232 -5.02 8.72 24.89
C ARG A 232 -5.14 8.61 23.37
N ASP A 233 -5.61 9.68 22.74
CA ASP A 233 -5.61 9.79 21.29
C ASP A 233 -4.22 10.19 20.80
N TYR A 234 -3.43 9.20 20.41
CA TYR A 234 -2.18 9.42 19.72
C TYR A 234 -2.41 9.28 18.22
N ARG A 235 -1.84 10.21 17.43
CA ARG A 235 -1.89 10.17 15.97
C ARG A 235 -3.30 10.29 15.37
N GLY A 236 -4.27 10.81 16.12
CA GLY A 236 -5.61 11.17 15.64
C GLY A 236 -6.58 10.01 15.44
N ILE A 237 -6.30 8.83 15.99
CA ILE A 237 -7.07 7.61 15.75
C ILE A 237 -8.54 7.77 16.20
N ASP A 238 -8.79 8.53 17.28
CA ASP A 238 -10.17 8.69 17.77
C ASP A 238 -11.06 9.42 16.75
N LYS A 239 -10.49 10.31 15.92
CA LYS A 239 -11.22 10.91 14.79
C LYS A 239 -11.63 9.89 13.74
N LEU A 240 -10.78 8.90 13.44
CA LEU A 240 -11.13 7.82 12.51
C LEU A 240 -12.23 6.92 13.07
N LYS A 241 -12.17 6.57 14.36
CA LYS A 241 -13.22 5.78 15.04
C LYS A 241 -14.57 6.50 15.02
N GLU A 242 -14.59 7.79 15.33
CA GLU A 242 -15.79 8.63 15.27
C GLU A 242 -16.38 8.59 13.85
N CYS A 243 -15.54 8.84 12.83
CA CYS A 243 -16.00 8.85 11.44
C CYS A 243 -16.47 7.49 10.91
N GLN A 244 -15.89 6.38 11.36
CA GLN A 244 -16.39 5.02 11.08
C GLN A 244 -17.79 4.84 11.69
N LYS A 245 -17.96 5.18 12.98
CA LYS A 245 -19.24 5.06 13.70
C LYS A 245 -20.34 5.91 13.07
N GLU A 246 -20.01 7.14 12.69
CA GLU A 246 -20.94 8.10 12.08
C GLU A 246 -21.10 7.92 10.57
N LYS A 247 -20.34 7.01 9.95
CA LYS A 247 -20.29 6.78 8.50
C LYS A 247 -20.02 8.09 7.72
N CYS A 248 -19.13 8.92 8.27
CA CYS A 248 -18.80 10.25 7.76
C CYS A 248 -17.98 10.18 6.45
N ILE A 249 -17.18 9.12 6.28
CA ILE A 249 -16.30 8.92 5.12
C ILE A 249 -17.09 8.31 3.97
N LYS A 250 -17.10 9.01 2.83
CA LYS A 250 -17.71 8.56 1.57
C LYS A 250 -16.68 8.27 0.49
N LYS A 251 -15.43 8.69 0.72
CA LYS A 251 -14.33 8.51 -0.21
C LYS A 251 -13.02 8.20 0.51
N ILE A 252 -12.24 7.28 -0.04
CA ILE A 252 -10.82 7.11 0.30
C ILE A 252 -9.99 7.56 -0.91
N GLN A 253 -8.98 8.39 -0.67
CA GLN A 253 -8.02 8.80 -1.69
C GLN A 253 -6.61 8.37 -1.27
N GLY A 254 -6.04 7.38 -1.97
CA GLY A 254 -4.63 7.05 -1.88
C GLY A 254 -3.79 8.04 -2.69
N ILE A 255 -2.79 8.65 -2.06
CA ILE A 255 -1.93 9.66 -2.66
C ILE A 255 -0.48 9.19 -2.62
N PHE A 256 0.10 8.96 -3.81
CA PHE A 256 1.52 8.73 -3.99
C PHE A 256 2.25 10.08 -3.96
N LEU A 257 2.90 10.40 -2.84
CA LEU A 257 3.54 11.68 -2.61
C LEU A 257 5.06 11.59 -2.85
N THR A 258 5.48 11.84 -4.09
CA THR A 258 6.88 11.64 -4.46
C THR A 258 7.38 12.57 -5.57
N ASP A 259 8.69 12.80 -5.59
CA ASP A 259 9.41 13.57 -6.61
C ASP A 259 10.31 12.69 -7.49
N GLY A 260 10.22 11.38 -7.29
CA GLY A 260 10.99 10.37 -7.99
C GLY A 260 10.22 9.06 -7.99
N LEU A 261 10.13 8.44 -9.15
CA LEU A 261 9.39 7.21 -9.36
C LEU A 261 10.24 6.26 -10.20
N HIS A 262 9.95 4.97 -10.10
CA HIS A 262 10.47 4.01 -11.07
C HIS A 262 10.10 4.50 -12.48
N PRO A 263 11.00 4.43 -13.48
CA PRO A 263 10.68 4.90 -14.82
C PRO A 263 9.42 4.26 -15.43
N MET A 264 9.17 2.97 -15.15
CA MET A 264 7.92 2.31 -15.58
C MET A 264 6.67 2.97 -14.99
N ILE A 265 6.75 3.53 -13.79
CA ILE A 265 5.65 4.29 -13.17
C ILE A 265 5.62 5.71 -13.74
N ALA A 266 6.76 6.40 -13.74
CA ALA A 266 6.88 7.80 -14.16
C ALA A 266 6.36 8.03 -15.58
N ASN A 267 6.66 7.11 -16.50
CA ASN A 267 6.30 7.21 -17.90
C ASN A 267 4.86 6.77 -18.19
N ASN A 268 4.17 6.13 -17.23
CA ASN A 268 2.85 5.54 -17.43
C ASN A 268 1.83 5.94 -16.34
N LYS A 269 2.04 7.06 -15.65
CA LYS A 269 1.23 7.48 -14.48
C LYS A 269 -0.28 7.45 -14.75
N GLU A 270 -0.73 8.04 -15.86
CA GLU A 270 -2.15 8.16 -16.19
C GLU A 270 -2.80 6.78 -16.36
N VAL A 271 -2.14 5.91 -17.13
CA VAL A 271 -2.62 4.54 -17.36
C VAL A 271 -2.60 3.71 -16.08
N ILE A 272 -1.57 3.88 -15.24
CA ILE A 272 -1.49 3.22 -13.93
C ILE A 272 -2.64 3.67 -13.03
N LEU A 273 -2.94 4.97 -12.98
CA LEU A 273 -4.09 5.47 -12.22
C LEU A 273 -5.40 4.93 -12.77
N GLU A 274 -5.56 4.81 -14.09
CA GLU A 274 -6.74 4.20 -14.68
C GLU A 274 -6.89 2.74 -14.24
N ILE A 275 -5.82 1.94 -14.27
CA ILE A 275 -5.84 0.54 -13.82
C ILE A 275 -6.16 0.46 -12.32
N LEU A 276 -5.50 1.27 -11.49
CA LEU A 276 -5.70 1.32 -10.04
C LEU A 276 -7.14 1.73 -9.66
N ASN A 277 -7.73 2.66 -10.41
CA ASN A 277 -9.06 3.20 -10.14
C ASN A 277 -10.17 2.38 -10.79
N ASN A 278 -9.86 1.53 -11.78
CA ASN A 278 -10.79 0.58 -12.37
C ASN A 278 -10.92 -0.70 -11.53
N ARG A 279 -11.30 -0.52 -10.26
CA ARG A 279 -11.58 -1.63 -9.33
C ARG A 279 -12.96 -2.20 -9.63
N LYS A 280 -13.13 -3.49 -9.38
CA LYS A 280 -14.45 -4.16 -9.32
C LYS A 280 -15.22 -3.59 -8.12
N ASN A 281 -15.86 -2.43 -8.33
CA ASN A 281 -16.61 -1.72 -7.31
C ASN A 281 -17.81 -2.55 -6.86
N THR A 282 -17.65 -3.26 -5.75
CA THR A 282 -18.73 -3.99 -5.06
C THR A 282 -19.27 -3.19 -3.87
N THR A 283 -18.82 -1.94 -3.71
CA THR A 283 -18.95 -1.19 -2.47
C THR A 283 -19.42 0.25 -2.73
N THR A 284 -20.07 0.88 -1.75
CA THR A 284 -20.62 2.25 -1.86
C THR A 284 -19.59 3.35 -1.57
N LEU A 285 -18.40 2.97 -1.11
CA LEU A 285 -17.28 3.86 -0.85
C LEU A 285 -16.48 4.12 -2.14
N ASP A 286 -16.33 5.39 -2.50
CA ASP A 286 -15.49 5.79 -3.63
C ASP A 286 -14.01 5.62 -3.23
N ILE A 287 -13.23 4.84 -3.97
CA ILE A 287 -11.80 4.67 -3.71
C ILE A 287 -11.03 5.04 -4.96
N ILE A 288 -10.16 6.03 -4.83
CA ILE A 288 -9.30 6.50 -5.91
C ILE A 288 -7.84 6.59 -5.46
N PHE A 289 -6.96 6.54 -6.44
CA PHE A 289 -5.54 6.77 -6.32
C PHE A 289 -5.14 7.98 -7.18
N SER A 290 -4.11 8.68 -6.75
CA SER A 290 -3.56 9.85 -7.44
C SER A 290 -2.07 10.01 -7.16
N PHE A 291 -1.34 10.64 -8.08
CA PHE A 291 0.04 11.07 -7.87
C PHE A 291 0.07 12.56 -7.52
N GLU A 292 0.80 12.93 -6.48
CA GLU A 292 1.06 14.31 -6.11
C GLU A 292 2.56 14.56 -5.98
N GLU A 293 3.02 15.68 -6.53
CA GLU A 293 4.40 16.12 -6.35
C GLU A 293 4.56 16.87 -5.02
N LYS A 294 5.74 16.76 -4.40
CA LYS A 294 6.03 17.48 -3.16
C LYS A 294 6.45 18.92 -3.49
N GLN A 295 5.48 19.72 -3.96
CA GLN A 295 5.70 21.10 -4.42
C GLN A 295 6.68 21.88 -3.52
N GLY A 296 7.91 22.07 -3.99
CA GLY A 296 8.94 22.90 -3.33
C GLY A 296 9.54 22.38 -2.01
N LEU A 297 9.24 21.17 -1.55
CA LEU A 297 9.76 20.65 -0.26
C LEU A 297 11.30 20.52 -0.23
N PHE A 298 11.92 20.12 -1.34
CA PHE A 298 13.37 19.96 -1.42
C PHE A 298 14.14 21.28 -1.30
N ILE A 299 13.61 22.37 -1.86
CA ILE A 299 14.20 23.71 -1.74
C ILE A 299 14.20 24.15 -0.28
N ARG A 300 13.15 23.80 0.48
CA ARG A 300 13.04 24.13 1.91
C ARG A 300 13.90 23.22 2.79
N LEU A 301 14.05 21.94 2.48
CA LEU A 301 15.00 21.03 3.15
C LEU A 301 16.43 21.55 3.12
N GLN A 302 16.89 22.02 1.95
CA GLN A 302 18.23 22.63 1.81
C GLN A 302 18.38 23.90 2.65
N ARG A 303 17.33 24.75 2.73
CA ARG A 303 17.32 25.94 3.58
C ARG A 303 17.30 25.59 5.08
N PHE A 304 16.58 24.55 5.48
CA PHE A 304 16.51 24.09 6.87
C PHE A 304 17.84 23.50 7.36
N GLN A 305 18.54 22.74 6.51
CA GLN A 305 19.88 22.23 6.81
C GLN A 305 20.93 23.35 6.89
N ARG A 306 20.81 24.41 6.08
CA ARG A 306 21.71 25.58 6.14
C ARG A 306 21.51 26.41 7.42
N LYS A 307 20.26 26.64 7.85
CA LYS A 307 19.96 27.41 9.08
C LYS A 307 20.47 26.75 10.37
N ARG A 308 20.55 25.42 10.43
CA ARG A 308 21.11 24.71 11.60
C ARG A 308 22.63 24.74 11.66
N LYS A 309 23.33 24.77 10.50
CA LYS A 309 24.79 24.91 10.46
C LYS A 309 25.29 26.32 10.79
N SER A 310 24.44 27.34 10.64
CA SER A 310 24.76 28.72 11.03
C SER A 310 24.39 29.05 12.48
N ALA A 311 23.83 28.09 13.22
CA ALA A 311 23.42 28.22 14.62
C ALA A 311 24.19 27.28 15.56
N SER A 312 25.24 26.63 15.04
CA SER A 312 26.24 25.82 15.74
C SER A 312 27.60 26.47 15.55
#